data_AF-A0A0R1MJ61-F1
#
_entry.id   AF-A0A0R1MJ61-F1
#
_cell.length_a   1.000
_cell.length_b   1.000
_cell.length_c   1.000
_cell.angle_alpha   90.00
_cell.angle_beta   90.00
_cell.angle_gamma   90.00
#
_symmetry.space_group_name_H-M   'P 1'
#
loop_
_entity.id
_entity.type
_entity.pdbx_description
1 polymer ?
#
loop_
_entity_poly.entity_id
_entity_poly.type
_entity_poly.pdbx_seq_one_letter_code
_entity_poly.pdbx_strand_id
1 'polypeptide(L)'
;MAMMSHVPLNLYISLIISNNKEVMLSSFGENGLRQSEMKMNMIRNIIKEVAWRTHKKTWEVVNLFFGMLSDVYLNDNTLRIFTRQELVEYIEEEQEYFKKIYGGL
;
A
#
# COMPACT_ATOMS: atom_id res chain seq x y z
N MET A 1 -28.77 2.33 -19.17
CA MET A 1 -28.24 1.80 -17.89
C MET A 1 -26.73 1.67 -18.10
N ALA A 2 -25.96 2.64 -17.60
CA ALA A 2 -24.54 2.73 -17.92
C ALA A 2 -23.78 1.55 -17.30
N MET A 3 -23.12 0.76 -18.13
CA MET A 3 -22.11 -0.20 -17.68
C MET A 3 -20.98 0.63 -17.06
N MET A 4 -21.01 0.80 -15.74
CA MET A 4 -19.84 1.26 -15.00
C MET A 4 -18.76 0.21 -15.24
N SER A 5 -17.75 0.57 -16.03
CA SER A 5 -16.57 -0.23 -16.24
C SER A 5 -15.98 -0.56 -14.86
N HIS A 6 -16.08 -1.82 -14.44
CA HIS A 6 -15.36 -2.32 -13.28
C HIS A 6 -13.87 -2.15 -13.59
N VAL A 7 -13.27 -1.08 -13.08
CA VAL A 7 -11.80 -0.98 -13.03
C VAL A 7 -11.34 -2.17 -12.20
N PRO A 8 -10.51 -3.08 -12.76
CA PRO A 8 -10.00 -4.21 -12.02
C PRO A 8 -9.30 -3.73 -10.74
N LEU A 9 -9.55 -4.43 -9.64
CA LEU A 9 -9.08 -4.08 -8.29
C LEU A 9 -7.57 -3.78 -8.24
N ASN A 10 -6.78 -4.61 -8.90
CA ASN A 10 -5.34 -4.44 -9.06
C ASN A 10 -5.00 -3.13 -9.80
N LEU A 11 -5.73 -2.80 -10.87
CA LEU A 11 -5.49 -1.58 -11.64
C LEU A 11 -5.76 -0.31 -10.81
N TYR A 12 -6.80 -0.35 -9.97
CA TYR A 12 -7.14 0.74 -9.07
C TYR A 12 -6.09 0.93 -7.95
N ILE A 13 -5.67 -0.15 -7.31
CA ILE A 13 -4.60 -0.11 -6.29
C ILE A 13 -3.29 0.37 -6.91
N SER A 14 -2.92 -0.14 -8.09
CA SER A 14 -1.71 0.29 -8.82
C SER A 14 -1.74 1.79 -9.13
N LEU A 15 -2.87 2.29 -9.63
CA LEU A 15 -3.05 3.71 -9.95
C LEU A 15 -2.88 4.58 -8.70
N ILE A 16 -3.43 4.14 -7.56
CA ILE A 16 -3.30 4.85 -6.30
C ILE A 16 -1.86 4.86 -5.79
N ILE A 17 -1.17 3.72 -5.81
CA ILE A 17 0.24 3.64 -5.41
C ILE A 17 1.08 4.55 -6.32
N SER A 18 0.85 4.51 -7.63
CA SER A 18 1.55 5.37 -8.59
C SER A 18 1.29 6.85 -8.36
N ASN A 19 0.03 7.25 -8.14
CA ASN A 19 -0.34 8.64 -7.90
C ASN A 19 0.18 9.20 -6.57
N ASN A 20 0.54 8.31 -5.63
CA ASN A 20 1.02 8.68 -4.30
C ASN A 20 2.43 8.16 -4.03
N LYS A 21 3.19 7.90 -5.10
CA LYS A 21 4.50 7.26 -5.03
C LYS A 21 5.45 7.93 -4.04
N GLU A 22 5.49 9.26 -4.04
CA GLU A 22 6.32 10.04 -3.10
C GLU A 22 5.93 9.79 -1.64
N VAL A 23 4.63 9.74 -1.34
CA VAL A 23 4.12 9.42 0.01
C VAL A 23 4.41 7.97 0.38
N MET A 24 4.33 7.04 -0.57
CA MET A 24 4.65 5.64 -0.32
C MET A 24 6.14 5.45 0.00
N LEU A 25 7.01 6.14 -0.74
CA LEU A 25 8.46 6.11 -0.55
C LEU A 25 8.97 6.99 0.60
N SER A 26 8.12 7.87 1.15
CA SER A 26 8.47 8.82 2.20
C SER A 26 9.09 8.17 3.45
N SER A 27 8.73 6.91 3.70
CA SER A 27 9.17 6.16 4.87
C SER A 27 10.63 5.65 4.77
N PHE A 28 11.30 5.82 3.62
CA PHE A 28 12.74 5.53 3.43
C PHE A 28 13.67 6.76 3.61
N GLY A 29 13.14 7.91 4.05
CA GLY A 29 13.91 9.15 4.30
C GLY A 29 14.08 9.51 5.79
N GLU A 30 14.79 10.62 6.09
CA GLU A 30 15.11 11.09 7.47
C GLU A 30 13.88 11.26 8.40
N ASN A 31 12.67 11.36 7.86
CA ASN A 31 11.42 11.58 8.61
C ASN A 31 10.53 10.33 8.70
N GLY A 32 11.12 9.13 8.53
CA GLY A 32 10.41 7.87 8.30
C GLY A 32 9.22 7.58 9.21
N LEU A 33 9.33 7.84 10.53
CA LEU A 33 8.24 7.58 11.50
C LEU A 33 7.05 8.55 11.38
N ARG A 34 7.31 9.85 11.23
CA ARG A 34 6.26 10.88 11.18
C ARG A 34 5.50 10.85 9.85
N GLN A 35 6.21 10.51 8.77
CA GLN A 35 5.62 10.30 7.45
C GLN A 35 4.88 8.95 7.38
N SER A 36 5.30 7.96 8.18
CA SER A 36 4.60 6.68 8.31
C SER A 36 3.16 6.86 8.82
N GLU A 37 2.89 7.65 9.86
CA GLU A 37 1.50 7.85 10.32
C GLU A 37 0.56 8.46 9.26
N MET A 38 1.02 9.47 8.51
CA MET A 38 0.23 10.09 7.44
C MET A 38 0.01 9.10 6.28
N LYS A 39 1.07 8.40 5.88
CA LYS A 39 1.01 7.31 4.90
C LYS A 39 0.04 6.22 5.33
N MET A 40 0.08 5.78 6.58
CA MET A 40 -0.79 4.72 7.10
C MET A 40 -2.27 5.13 7.12
N ASN A 41 -2.59 6.38 7.44
CA ASN A 41 -3.95 6.90 7.30
C ASN A 41 -4.43 6.91 5.85
N MET A 42 -3.54 7.24 4.91
CA MET A 42 -3.85 7.18 3.48
C MET A 42 -4.10 5.75 3.02
N ILE A 43 -3.20 4.82 3.35
CA ILE A 43 -3.33 3.38 3.08
C ILE A 43 -4.65 2.84 3.64
N ARG A 44 -5.03 3.25 4.86
CA ARG A 44 -6.29 2.86 5.49
C ARG A 44 -7.51 3.29 4.66
N ASN A 45 -7.53 4.54 4.20
CA ASN A 45 -8.65 5.06 3.41
C ASN A 45 -8.77 4.32 2.07
N ILE A 46 -7.64 4.05 1.42
CA ILE A 46 -7.57 3.28 0.18
C ILE A 46 -8.16 1.89 0.41
N ILE A 47 -7.68 1.17 1.44
CA ILE A 47 -8.13 -0.19 1.75
C ILE A 47 -9.63 -0.22 2.05
N LYS A 48 -10.15 0.73 2.82
CA LYS A 48 -11.60 0.83 3.12
C LYS A 48 -12.43 1.07 1.88
N GLU A 49 -12.04 2.02 1.04
CA GLU A 49 -12.76 2.35 -0.19
C GLU A 49 -12.78 1.14 -1.13
N VAL A 50 -11.64 0.47 -1.26
CA VAL A 50 -11.48 -0.71 -2.09
C VAL A 50 -12.31 -1.89 -1.58
N ALA A 51 -12.27 -2.16 -0.27
CA ALA A 51 -13.07 -3.22 0.35
C ALA A 51 -14.57 -2.97 0.13
N TRP A 52 -15.01 -1.71 0.31
CA TRP A 52 -16.40 -1.30 0.07
C TRP A 52 -16.81 -1.48 -1.40
N ARG A 53 -16.01 -1.03 -2.36
CA ARG A 53 -16.30 -1.14 -3.81
C ARG A 53 -16.29 -2.57 -4.34
N THR A 54 -15.50 -3.45 -3.73
CA THR A 54 -15.31 -4.83 -4.21
C THR A 54 -16.02 -5.89 -3.37
N HIS A 55 -16.69 -5.48 -2.29
CA HIS A 55 -17.31 -6.39 -1.31
C HIS A 55 -16.35 -7.45 -0.76
N LYS A 56 -15.06 -7.15 -0.72
CA LYS A 56 -14.01 -8.03 -0.18
C LYS A 56 -13.79 -7.77 1.30
N LYS A 57 -13.28 -8.77 2.00
CA LYS A 57 -12.89 -8.59 3.40
C LYS A 57 -11.70 -7.64 3.46
N THR A 58 -11.67 -6.77 4.47
CA THR A 58 -10.59 -5.78 4.67
C THR A 58 -9.20 -6.43 4.59
N TRP A 59 -9.00 -7.58 5.24
CA TRP A 59 -7.71 -8.27 5.26
C TRP A 59 -7.26 -8.80 3.88
N GLU A 60 -8.19 -9.17 3.00
CA GLU A 60 -7.85 -9.60 1.63
C GLU A 60 -7.30 -8.42 0.83
N VAL A 61 -7.90 -7.24 1.02
CA VAL A 61 -7.47 -6.01 0.39
C VAL A 61 -6.13 -5.53 0.96
N VAL A 62 -5.91 -5.67 2.27
CA VAL A 62 -4.61 -5.39 2.92
C VAL A 62 -3.51 -6.22 2.26
N ASN A 63 -3.68 -7.55 2.18
CA ASN A 63 -2.66 -8.42 1.59
C ASN A 63 -2.38 -8.07 0.12
N LEU A 64 -3.43 -7.76 -0.64
CA LEU A 64 -3.28 -7.35 -2.03
C LEU A 64 -2.53 -6.01 -2.16
N PHE A 65 -2.90 -5.02 -1.33
CA PHE A 65 -2.26 -3.70 -1.35
C PHE A 65 -0.76 -3.79 -1.07
N PHE A 66 -0.37 -4.48 0.00
CA PHE A 66 1.04 -4.64 0.38
C PHE A 66 1.82 -5.51 -0.60
N GLY A 67 1.20 -6.51 -1.22
CA GLY A 67 1.82 -7.25 -2.32
C GLY A 67 2.13 -6.36 -3.51
N MET A 68 1.19 -5.50 -3.91
CA MET A 68 1.42 -4.54 -5.00
C MET A 68 2.42 -3.44 -4.64
N LEU A 69 2.45 -3.02 -3.38
CA LEU A 69 3.45 -2.07 -2.88
C LEU A 69 4.86 -2.68 -2.93
N SER A 70 4.99 -3.96 -2.58
CA SER A 70 6.24 -4.71 -2.70
C SER A 70 6.75 -4.70 -4.14
N ASP A 71 5.88 -5.03 -5.11
CA ASP A 71 6.25 -4.99 -6.53
C ASP A 71 6.73 -3.60 -6.96
N VAL A 72 6.10 -2.53 -6.47
CA VAL A 72 6.51 -1.16 -6.77
C VAL A 72 7.88 -0.85 -6.17
N TYR A 73 8.14 -1.21 -4.92
CA TYR A 73 9.45 -0.98 -4.29
C TYR A 73 10.57 -1.77 -4.96
N LEU A 74 10.32 -3.05 -5.27
CA LEU A 74 11.29 -3.94 -5.91
C LEU A 74 11.67 -3.47 -7.33
N ASN A 75 10.77 -2.78 -8.02
CA ASN A 75 11.02 -2.23 -9.37
C ASN A 75 11.47 -0.76 -9.36
N ASP A 76 11.58 -0.11 -8.20
CA ASP A 76 12.01 1.28 -8.12
C ASP A 76 13.53 1.42 -8.19
N ASN A 77 14.02 2.19 -9.16
CA ASN A 77 15.45 2.41 -9.33
C ASN A 77 16.09 3.22 -8.18
N THR A 78 15.31 4.04 -7.48
CA THR A 78 15.78 4.83 -6.33
C THR A 78 16.07 3.96 -5.10
N LEU A 79 15.42 2.79 -5.01
CA LEU A 79 15.58 1.85 -3.90
C LEU A 79 16.64 0.78 -4.15
N ARG A 80 17.38 0.84 -5.26
CA ARG A 80 18.47 -0.11 -5.58
C ARG A 80 19.63 -0.09 -4.59
N ILE A 81 19.68 0.91 -3.70
CA ILE A 81 20.62 0.95 -2.58
C ILE A 81 20.31 -0.10 -1.52
N PHE A 82 19.07 -0.58 -1.46
CA PHE A 82 18.63 -1.65 -0.59
C PHE A 82 18.69 -2.99 -1.34
N THR A 83 19.01 -4.04 -0.61
CA THR A 83 18.88 -5.40 -1.10
C THR A 83 17.41 -5.78 -1.23
N ARG A 84 17.13 -6.77 -2.08
CA ARG A 84 15.79 -7.34 -2.21
C ARG A 84 15.24 -7.84 -0.87
N GLN A 85 16.10 -8.41 -0.02
CA GLN A 85 15.70 -8.92 1.28
C GLN A 85 15.29 -7.79 2.23
N GLU A 86 16.08 -6.72 2.32
CA GLU A 86 15.74 -5.55 3.14
C GLU A 86 14.42 -4.91 2.72
N LEU A 87 14.13 -4.82 1.41
CA LEU A 87 12.86 -4.30 0.92
C LEU A 87 11.67 -5.20 1.26
N VAL A 88 11.86 -6.51 1.28
CA VAL A 88 10.82 -7.48 1.68
C VAL A 88 10.55 -7.36 3.18
N GLU A 89 11.59 -7.41 4.00
CA GLU A 89 11.50 -7.26 5.47
C GLU A 89 10.81 -5.95 5.83
N TYR A 90 11.18 -4.86 5.15
CA TYR A 90 10.54 -3.56 5.34
C TYR A 90 9.04 -3.57 5.04
N ILE A 91 8.62 -4.15 3.91
CA ILE A 91 7.19 -4.27 3.56
C ILE A 91 6.44 -5.11 4.58
N GLU A 92 7.05 -6.19 5.07
CA GLU A 92 6.47 -7.05 6.12
C GLU A 92 6.27 -6.27 7.42
N GLU A 93 7.28 -5.51 7.86
CA GLU A 93 7.18 -4.64 9.03
C GLU A 93 6.08 -3.57 8.87
N GLU A 94 5.98 -2.93 7.69
CA GLU A 94 4.92 -1.96 7.42
C GLU A 94 3.54 -2.61 7.46
N GLN A 95 3.40 -3.81 6.91
CA GLN A 95 2.16 -4.55 6.91
C GLN A 95 1.74 -4.98 8.32
N GLU A 96 2.69 -5.44 9.13
CA GLU A 96 2.45 -5.79 10.53
C GLU A 96 2.10 -4.57 11.37
N TYR A 97 2.80 -3.46 11.18
CA TYR A 97 2.49 -2.19 11.84
C TYR A 97 1.09 -1.72 11.50
N PHE A 98 0.70 -1.77 10.22
CA PHE A 98 -0.64 -1.45 9.77
C PHE A 98 -1.69 -2.36 10.44
N LYS A 99 -1.46 -3.68 10.46
CA LYS A 99 -2.35 -4.65 11.12
C LYS A 99 -2.45 -4.40 12.64
N LYS A 100 -1.37 -3.98 13.30
CA LYS A 100 -1.39 -3.68 14.73
C LYS A 100 -2.26 -2.47 15.06
N ILE A 101 -2.22 -1.44 14.23
CA ILE A 101 -2.98 -0.20 14.43
C ILE A 101 -4.42 -0.34 13.94
N TYR A 102 -4.63 -1.06 12.85
CA TYR A 102 -5.91 -1.08 12.13
C TYR A 102 -6.52 -2.48 11.95
N GLY A 103 -5.95 -3.53 12.55
CA GLY A 103 -6.40 -4.92 12.38
C GLY A 103 -7.77 -5.24 12.96
N GLY A 104 -8.40 -4.29 13.68
CA GLY A 104 -9.81 -4.35 14.06
C GLY A 104 -10.79 -3.81 13.01
N LEU A 105 -10.33 -3.46 11.81
CA LEU A 105 -11.14 -3.06 10.65
C LEU A 105 -11.71 -4.25 9.85
#